data_AF-A0A0F8VF06-F1
#
_entry.id   AF-A0A0F8VF06-F1
#
_cell.length_a   1.000
_cell.length_b   1.000
_cell.length_c   1.000
_cell.angle_alpha   90.00
_cell.angle_beta   90.00
_cell.angle_gamma   90.00
#
_symmetry.space_group_name_H-M   'P 1'
#
loop_
_entity.id
_entity.type
_entity.pdbx_description
1 polymer ?
#
loop_
_entity_poly.entity_id
_entity_poly.type
_entity_poly.pdbx_seq_one_letter_code
_entity_poly.pdbx_strand_id
1 'polypeptide(L)'
;ITADPGISLQGFDEPNACQFADGRIFIIARAKDILVTQDQPGFPGVKLFSISEDNGRTWTKPAPLCYEDGSYVYSSASYPDTFCSSKNGKPYVIININEKPTMGCDPRSVLQIAELSTDPVVIKRDTVAIIEEKLPEHDPMVRFSMWLPLEQRETKNMLLFMKLMMSEYCPIRNGYDFNCHRYEIILPE
;
A
#
# COMPACT_ATOMS: atom_id res chain seq x y z
N ILE A 1 -7.43 -12.13 -12.08
CA ILE A 1 -6.56 -11.00 -12.45
C ILE A 1 -5.17 -11.55 -12.68
N THR A 2 -4.53 -11.20 -13.80
CA THR A 2 -3.18 -11.70 -14.13
C THR A 2 -2.31 -10.49 -14.46
N ALA A 3 -1.25 -10.29 -13.68
CA ALA A 3 -0.27 -9.25 -13.96
C ALA A 3 0.69 -9.73 -15.06
N ASP A 4 1.08 -8.79 -15.92
CA ASP A 4 2.07 -9.00 -16.97
C ASP A 4 3.45 -9.27 -16.31
N PRO A 5 4.19 -10.33 -16.70
CA PRO A 5 5.53 -10.56 -16.16
C PRO A 5 6.50 -9.40 -16.38
N GLY A 6 6.23 -8.54 -17.37
CA GLY A 6 6.98 -7.31 -17.62
C GLY A 6 6.70 -6.15 -16.67
N ILE A 7 5.73 -6.27 -15.76
CA ILE A 7 5.45 -5.27 -14.71
C ILE A 7 5.52 -5.82 -13.29
N SER A 8 5.62 -7.15 -13.11
CA SER A 8 5.94 -7.72 -11.81
C SER A 8 6.54 -9.13 -11.85
N LEU A 9 7.61 -9.35 -11.08
CA LEU A 9 8.23 -10.67 -10.89
C LEU A 9 7.42 -11.65 -10.01
N GLN A 10 6.44 -11.16 -9.24
CA GLN A 10 5.63 -11.98 -8.32
C GLN A 10 4.15 -12.05 -8.72
N GLY A 11 3.78 -11.44 -9.86
CA GLY A 11 2.40 -11.37 -10.30
C GLY A 11 1.57 -10.39 -9.47
N PHE A 12 0.32 -10.78 -9.19
CA PHE A 12 -0.66 -9.98 -8.44
C PHE A 12 -0.92 -10.65 -7.09
N ASP A 13 -0.13 -10.28 -6.08
CA ASP A 13 -0.04 -10.99 -4.79
C ASP A 13 -0.61 -10.17 -3.62
N GLU A 14 -0.98 -10.84 -2.52
CA GLU A 14 -1.50 -10.23 -1.29
C GLU A 14 -2.56 -9.11 -1.54
N PRO A 15 -3.64 -9.38 -2.29
CA PRO A 15 -4.57 -8.33 -2.70
C PRO A 15 -5.49 -7.88 -1.57
N ASN A 16 -5.90 -6.61 -1.62
CA ASN A 16 -6.94 -6.02 -0.80
C ASN A 16 -7.90 -5.20 -1.68
N ALA A 17 -9.18 -5.13 -1.34
CA ALA A 17 -10.21 -4.52 -2.18
C ALA A 17 -11.21 -3.66 -1.39
N CYS A 18 -11.69 -2.61 -2.03
CA CYS A 18 -12.83 -1.81 -1.59
C CYS A 18 -13.78 -1.52 -2.74
N GLN A 19 -15.01 -1.12 -2.43
CA GLN A 19 -16.00 -0.71 -3.43
C GLN A 19 -16.16 0.81 -3.38
N PHE A 20 -15.93 1.48 -4.51
CA PHE A 20 -16.18 2.91 -4.67
C PHE A 20 -17.66 3.24 -4.58
N ALA A 21 -17.98 4.51 -4.32
CA ALA A 21 -19.36 4.98 -4.18
C ALA A 21 -20.22 4.76 -5.45
N ASP A 22 -19.59 4.69 -6.63
CA ASP A 22 -20.25 4.40 -7.91
C ASP A 22 -20.47 2.89 -8.18
N GLY A 23 -20.09 2.03 -7.24
CA GLY A 23 -20.24 0.58 -7.31
C GLY A 23 -19.07 -0.16 -7.93
N ARG A 24 -18.08 0.53 -8.53
CA ARG A 24 -16.86 -0.11 -9.04
C ARG A 24 -16.06 -0.74 -7.90
N ILE A 25 -15.52 -1.93 -8.14
CA ILE A 25 -14.65 -2.61 -7.18
C ILE A 25 -13.20 -2.30 -7.55
N PHE A 26 -12.48 -1.69 -6.62
CA PHE A 26 -11.04 -1.46 -6.70
C PHE A 26 -10.31 -2.52 -5.92
N ILE A 27 -9.34 -3.17 -6.57
CA ILE A 27 -8.43 -4.11 -5.92
C ILE A 27 -6.99 -3.67 -6.15
N ILE A 28 -6.22 -3.61 -5.07
CA ILE A 28 -4.80 -3.27 -5.05
C ILE A 28 -4.02 -4.48 -4.57
N ALA A 29 -2.84 -4.70 -5.13
CA ALA A 29 -2.00 -5.83 -4.82
C ALA A 29 -0.54 -5.42 -4.67
N ARG A 30 0.16 -6.25 -3.90
CA ARG A 30 1.60 -6.29 -3.90
C ARG A 30 2.09 -6.66 -5.29
N ALA A 31 3.13 -5.95 -5.73
CA ALA A 31 3.92 -6.30 -6.88
C ALA A 31 5.40 -6.13 -6.54
N LYS A 32 6.22 -7.02 -7.10
CA LYS A 32 7.68 -6.95 -7.02
C LYS A 32 8.24 -6.26 -8.26
N ASP A 33 9.22 -5.39 -8.03
CA ASP A 33 10.03 -4.73 -9.05
C ASP A 33 10.74 -5.73 -9.97
N ILE A 34 11.15 -5.24 -11.14
CA ILE A 34 12.00 -5.96 -12.08
C ILE A 34 13.32 -5.19 -12.15
N LEU A 35 14.41 -5.85 -11.82
CA LEU A 35 15.74 -5.26 -11.90
C LEU A 35 16.12 -5.04 -13.37
N VAL A 36 16.83 -3.95 -13.64
CA VAL A 36 17.46 -3.74 -14.94
C VAL A 36 18.48 -4.85 -15.18
N THR A 37 18.45 -5.43 -16.38
CA THR A 37 19.46 -6.40 -16.83
C THR A 37 20.15 -5.88 -18.09
N GLN A 38 21.17 -6.59 -18.56
CA GLN A 38 21.84 -6.24 -19.82
C GLN A 38 20.86 -6.16 -21.01
N ASP A 39 19.84 -7.02 -21.02
CA ASP A 39 18.98 -7.22 -22.19
C ASP A 39 17.55 -6.67 -22.01
N GLN A 40 17.17 -6.22 -20.79
CA GLN A 40 15.82 -5.75 -20.50
C GLN A 40 15.79 -4.54 -19.57
N PRO A 41 14.96 -3.52 -19.89
CA PRO A 41 14.68 -2.45 -18.95
C PRO A 41 13.95 -3.02 -17.72
N GLY A 42 14.28 -2.49 -16.54
CA GLY A 42 13.60 -2.84 -15.31
C GLY A 42 12.21 -2.20 -15.22
N PHE A 43 11.48 -2.55 -14.16
CA PHE A 43 10.20 -1.97 -13.79
C PHE A 43 10.21 -1.61 -12.30
N PRO A 44 9.84 -0.40 -11.90
CA PRO A 44 9.98 0.05 -10.52
C PRO A 44 9.04 -0.71 -9.57
N GLY A 45 9.42 -0.77 -8.30
CA GLY A 45 8.53 -1.24 -7.24
C GLY A 45 7.39 -0.25 -7.03
N VAL A 46 6.17 -0.71 -7.31
CA VAL A 46 4.90 0.02 -7.17
C VAL A 46 3.83 -0.96 -6.71
N LYS A 47 2.68 -0.46 -6.25
CA LYS A 47 1.47 -1.30 -6.17
C LYS A 47 0.81 -1.38 -7.55
N LEU A 48 0.24 -2.53 -7.86
CA LEU A 48 -0.63 -2.69 -9.02
C LEU A 48 -2.07 -2.70 -8.56
N PHE A 49 -2.96 -2.11 -9.36
CA PHE A 49 -4.40 -2.16 -9.12
C PHE A 49 -5.16 -2.63 -10.34
N SER A 50 -6.39 -3.06 -10.13
CA SER A 50 -7.35 -3.40 -11.16
C SER A 50 -8.74 -2.93 -10.74
N ILE A 51 -9.60 -2.64 -11.72
CA ILE A 51 -10.99 -2.25 -11.50
C ILE A 51 -11.93 -3.30 -12.07
N SER A 52 -13.04 -3.54 -11.40
CA SER A 52 -14.20 -4.25 -11.94
C SER A 52 -15.44 -3.34 -11.92
N GLU A 53 -16.16 -3.31 -13.03
CA GLU A 53 -17.41 -2.56 -13.20
C GLU A 53 -18.65 -3.46 -13.17
N ASP A 54 -18.46 -4.78 -13.07
CA ASP A 54 -19.51 -5.78 -13.24
C ASP A 54 -19.62 -6.76 -12.05
N ASN A 55 -19.35 -6.24 -10.86
CA ASN A 55 -19.35 -6.98 -9.58
C ASN A 55 -18.33 -8.11 -9.51
N GLY A 56 -17.12 -7.86 -10.04
CA GLY A 56 -15.98 -8.77 -9.92
C GLY A 56 -15.93 -9.88 -10.96
N ARG A 57 -16.81 -9.86 -11.98
CA ARG A 57 -16.82 -10.88 -13.05
C ARG A 57 -15.67 -10.68 -14.02
N THR A 58 -15.43 -9.43 -14.41
CA THR A 58 -14.30 -9.03 -15.24
C THR A 58 -13.50 -7.91 -14.58
N TRP A 59 -12.24 -7.82 -14.98
CA TRP A 59 -11.25 -6.93 -14.39
C TRP A 59 -10.43 -6.28 -15.50
N THR A 60 -10.11 -5.00 -15.33
CA THR A 60 -9.17 -4.29 -16.21
C THR A 60 -7.79 -4.96 -16.21
N LYS A 61 -6.92 -4.63 -17.18
CA LYS A 61 -5.51 -5.01 -17.08
C LYS A 61 -4.92 -4.33 -15.83
N PRO A 62 -4.09 -5.03 -15.02
CA PRO A 62 -3.41 -4.40 -13.89
C PRO A 62 -2.59 -3.18 -14.34
N ALA A 63 -2.73 -2.09 -13.60
CA ALA A 63 -2.04 -0.83 -13.85
C ALA A 63 -1.25 -0.40 -12.60
N PRO A 64 -0.11 0.29 -12.78
CA PRO A 64 0.65 0.83 -11.65
C PRO A 64 -0.11 1.98 -10.99
N LEU A 65 -0.01 2.06 -9.66
CA LEU A 65 -0.53 3.19 -8.92
C LEU A 65 0.36 4.42 -9.12
N CYS A 66 -0.25 5.53 -9.51
CA CYS A 66 0.43 6.78 -9.80
C CYS A 66 -0.16 7.94 -8.98
N TYR A 67 0.56 9.05 -8.97
CA TYR A 67 0.04 10.36 -8.59
C TYR A 67 -0.70 11.01 -9.76
N GLU A 68 -1.36 12.14 -9.48
CA GLU A 68 -2.14 12.93 -10.44
C GLU A 68 -1.33 13.43 -11.65
N ASP A 69 -0.02 13.65 -11.47
CA ASP A 69 0.91 14.04 -12.54
C ASP A 69 1.38 12.86 -13.41
N GLY A 70 0.90 11.64 -13.15
CA GLY A 70 1.28 10.41 -13.82
C GLY A 70 2.57 9.77 -13.32
N SER A 71 3.30 10.39 -12.39
CA SER A 71 4.49 9.80 -11.79
C SER A 71 4.14 8.60 -10.91
N TYR A 72 5.03 7.62 -10.86
CA TYR A 72 4.82 6.42 -10.05
C TYR A 72 4.80 6.75 -8.55
N VAL A 73 3.93 6.04 -7.84
CA VAL A 73 3.99 5.94 -6.39
C VAL A 73 4.91 4.78 -6.07
N TYR A 74 6.19 5.06 -5.82
CA TYR A 74 7.13 4.01 -5.46
C TYR A 74 6.72 3.37 -4.14
N SER A 75 6.62 2.05 -4.13
CA SER A 75 6.23 1.28 -2.97
C SER A 75 6.91 -0.07 -2.99
N SER A 76 7.44 -0.47 -1.85
CA SER A 76 8.08 -1.78 -1.69
C SER A 76 7.09 -2.91 -1.94
N ALA A 77 7.59 -4.12 -2.23
CA ALA A 77 6.79 -5.33 -2.35
C ALA A 77 6.29 -5.78 -0.95
N SER A 78 5.32 -5.03 -0.43
CA SER A 78 4.67 -5.21 0.87
C SER A 78 3.15 -5.31 0.73
N TYR A 79 2.48 -5.76 1.79
CA TYR A 79 1.03 -5.78 1.89
C TYR A 79 0.44 -4.37 1.68
N PRO A 80 -0.50 -4.17 0.73
CA PRO A 80 -1.33 -2.98 0.65
C PRO A 80 -2.66 -3.15 1.40
N ASP A 81 -3.27 -2.03 1.79
CA ASP A 81 -4.65 -2.03 2.30
C ASP A 81 -5.46 -0.91 1.66
N THR A 82 -6.76 -1.10 1.53
CA THR A 82 -7.66 -0.10 0.97
C THR A 82 -9.06 -0.23 1.55
N PHE A 83 -9.74 0.91 1.70
CA PHE A 83 -11.11 0.94 2.20
C PHE A 83 -11.82 2.19 1.70
N CYS A 84 -13.15 2.14 1.63
CA CYS A 84 -13.98 3.33 1.52
C CYS A 84 -14.48 3.69 2.90
N SER A 85 -14.16 4.90 3.36
CA SER A 85 -14.59 5.35 4.68
C SER A 85 -16.09 5.54 4.71
N SER A 86 -16.77 5.00 5.73
CA SER A 86 -18.19 5.30 5.93
C SER A 86 -18.42 6.72 6.45
N LYS A 87 -17.36 7.40 6.91
CA LYS A 87 -17.40 8.77 7.43
C LYS A 87 -17.69 9.79 6.34
N ASN A 88 -16.93 9.72 5.24
CA ASN A 88 -16.95 10.71 4.17
C ASN A 88 -17.17 10.11 2.77
N GLY A 89 -17.33 8.80 2.67
CA GLY A 89 -17.56 8.09 1.40
C GLY A 89 -16.33 8.02 0.48
N LYS A 90 -15.16 8.44 0.94
CA LYS A 90 -13.95 8.50 0.12
C LYS A 90 -13.11 7.21 0.23
N PRO A 91 -12.50 6.75 -0.88
CA PRO A 91 -11.53 5.67 -0.85
C PRO A 91 -10.16 6.13 -0.36
N TYR A 92 -9.52 5.28 0.46
CA TYR A 92 -8.17 5.47 0.96
C TYR A 92 -7.32 4.24 0.68
N VAL A 93 -6.01 4.44 0.63
CA VAL A 93 -5.00 3.37 0.59
C VAL A 93 -4.00 3.54 1.71
N ILE A 94 -3.55 2.43 2.28
CA ILE A 94 -2.46 2.37 3.25
C ILE A 94 -1.34 1.54 2.64
N ILE A 95 -0.18 2.16 2.42
CA ILE A 95 0.97 1.56 1.75
C ILE A 95 2.28 2.18 2.25
N ASN A 96 3.41 1.51 2.02
CA ASN A 96 4.74 2.09 2.25
C ASN A 96 5.15 2.90 1.02
N ILE A 97 4.98 4.23 1.05
CA ILE A 97 5.41 5.14 -0.02
C ILE A 97 6.88 5.49 0.17
N ASN A 98 7.65 5.42 -0.92
CA ASN A 98 9.09 5.69 -0.93
C ASN A 98 9.43 6.82 -1.91
N GLU A 99 10.43 7.63 -1.58
CA GLU A 99 10.89 8.71 -2.46
C GLU A 99 11.61 8.20 -3.72
N LYS A 100 12.19 6.99 -3.63
CA LYS A 100 13.01 6.38 -4.67
C LYS A 100 12.49 4.98 -4.99
N PRO A 101 12.79 4.46 -6.20
CA PRO A 101 12.48 3.07 -6.54
C PRO A 101 13.01 2.11 -5.48
N THR A 102 12.16 1.16 -5.10
CA THR A 102 12.47 0.14 -4.10
C THR A 102 13.01 -1.13 -4.76
N MET A 103 13.75 -1.94 -3.99
CA MET A 103 14.15 -3.28 -4.43
C MET A 103 13.52 -4.34 -3.53
N GLY A 104 12.70 -5.19 -4.12
CA GLY A 104 11.94 -6.21 -3.43
C GLY A 104 11.11 -5.62 -2.29
N CYS A 105 11.30 -6.19 -1.11
CA CYS A 105 10.50 -5.91 0.07
C CYS A 105 10.87 -4.62 0.80
N ASP A 106 11.98 -3.96 0.46
CA ASP A 106 12.53 -2.86 1.27
C ASP A 106 12.67 -1.56 0.47
N PRO A 107 12.54 -0.39 1.13
CA PRO A 107 12.28 -0.19 2.55
C PRO A 107 10.80 -0.29 2.93
N ARG A 108 10.54 -0.57 4.22
CA ARG A 108 9.22 -0.45 4.87
C ARG A 108 9.31 0.40 6.14
N SER A 109 10.20 1.39 6.11
CA SER A 109 10.54 2.22 7.26
C SER A 109 9.63 3.44 7.42
N VAL A 110 8.61 3.58 6.58
CA VAL A 110 7.52 4.56 6.73
C VAL A 110 6.24 3.88 6.28
N LEU A 111 5.14 4.08 7.01
CA LEU A 111 3.80 3.67 6.62
C LEU A 111 2.94 4.92 6.44
N GLN A 112 2.22 5.01 5.32
CA GLN A 112 1.41 6.16 4.98
C GLN A 112 -0.01 5.77 4.59
N ILE A 113 -0.93 6.71 4.77
CA ILE A 113 -2.29 6.69 4.22
C ILE A 113 -2.44 7.82 3.20
N ALA A 114 -3.24 7.61 2.16
CA ALA A 114 -3.61 8.66 1.21
C ALA A 114 -5.03 8.46 0.66
N GLU A 115 -5.68 9.55 0.27
CA GLU A 115 -6.96 9.54 -0.46
C GLU A 115 -6.72 9.14 -1.93
N LEU A 116 -7.62 8.33 -2.49
CA LEU A 116 -7.67 8.04 -3.91
C LEU A 116 -8.65 9.00 -4.63
N SER A 117 -8.24 9.53 -5.78
CA SER A 117 -9.20 9.90 -6.81
C SER A 117 -9.75 8.63 -7.46
N THR A 118 -11.02 8.62 -7.87
CA THR A 118 -11.66 7.46 -8.52
C THR A 118 -11.78 7.61 -10.03
N ASP A 119 -11.55 8.81 -10.57
CA ASP A 119 -11.57 9.10 -11.99
C ASP A 119 -10.61 10.27 -12.33
N PRO A 120 -9.38 9.99 -12.80
CA PRO A 120 -8.76 8.67 -12.89
C PRO A 120 -8.43 8.10 -11.49
N VAL A 121 -8.13 6.80 -11.42
CA VAL A 121 -7.67 6.14 -10.19
C VAL A 121 -6.20 6.48 -9.92
N VAL A 122 -5.97 7.43 -9.01
CA VAL A 122 -4.64 7.94 -8.64
C VAL A 122 -4.61 8.34 -7.16
N ILE A 123 -3.41 8.36 -6.55
CA ILE A 123 -3.21 8.97 -5.23
C ILE A 123 -3.21 10.49 -5.35
N LYS A 124 -3.99 11.17 -4.49
CA LYS A 124 -3.92 12.62 -4.31
C LYS A 124 -2.72 12.98 -3.45
N ARG A 125 -1.71 13.62 -4.05
CA ARG A 125 -0.38 13.77 -3.43
C ARG A 125 -0.42 14.58 -2.14
N ASP A 126 -1.27 15.61 -2.09
CA ASP A 126 -1.45 16.51 -0.95
C ASP A 126 -2.17 15.86 0.25
N THR A 127 -2.78 14.69 0.06
CA THR A 127 -3.47 13.93 1.12
C THR A 127 -2.59 12.87 1.80
N VAL A 128 -1.35 12.68 1.34
CA VAL A 128 -0.44 11.69 1.92
C VAL A 128 -0.09 12.09 3.35
N ALA A 129 -0.43 11.23 4.30
CA ALA A 129 -0.14 11.40 5.72
C ALA A 129 0.64 10.20 6.27
N ILE A 130 1.61 10.48 7.15
CA ILE A 130 2.42 9.46 7.82
C ILE A 130 1.61 8.85 8.98
N ILE A 131 1.50 7.53 9.00
CA ILE A 131 0.98 6.76 10.15
C ILE A 131 2.12 6.45 11.12
N GLU A 132 3.27 6.02 10.59
CA GLU A 132 4.44 5.67 11.38
C GLU A 132 5.72 5.88 10.56
N GLU A 133 6.80 6.31 11.20
CA GLU A 133 8.10 6.55 10.60
C GLU A 133 9.25 6.02 11.47
N LYS A 134 10.32 5.59 10.81
CA LYS A 134 11.50 5.05 11.48
C LYS A 134 12.19 6.15 12.31
N LEU A 135 12.26 5.93 13.61
CA LEU A 135 13.03 6.76 14.54
C LEU A 135 14.53 6.37 14.55
N PRO A 136 15.43 7.25 15.05
CA PRO A 136 16.87 6.98 15.14
C PRO A 136 17.23 5.74 15.97
N GLU A 137 16.47 5.45 17.02
CA GLU A 137 16.63 4.29 17.90
C GLU A 137 16.15 2.98 17.26
N HIS A 138 15.37 3.05 16.18
CA HIS A 138 14.94 1.86 15.48
C HIS A 138 16.10 1.25 14.68
N ASP A 139 16.15 -0.08 14.69
CA ASP A 139 17.09 -0.86 13.89
C ASP A 139 16.97 -0.45 12.41
N PRO A 140 18.09 -0.36 11.66
CA PRO A 140 18.07 -0.08 10.23
C PRO A 140 17.09 -0.93 9.41
N MET A 141 16.78 -2.13 9.89
CA MET A 141 15.95 -3.12 9.23
C MET A 141 14.52 -3.18 9.78
N VAL A 142 14.07 -2.14 10.50
CA VAL A 142 12.67 -2.02 10.94
C VAL A 142 11.71 -1.94 9.77
N ARG A 143 10.57 -2.59 9.93
CA ARG A 143 9.49 -2.68 8.95
C ARG A 143 8.15 -2.41 9.62
N PHE A 144 7.42 -1.48 9.05
CA PHE A 144 6.01 -1.19 9.32
C PHE A 144 5.19 -1.87 8.22
N SER A 145 4.78 -3.10 8.50
CA SER A 145 4.12 -3.96 7.51
C SER A 145 3.24 -4.96 8.24
N MET A 146 2.14 -5.38 7.59
CA MET A 146 1.16 -6.30 8.16
C MET A 146 0.46 -5.70 9.39
N TRP A 147 -0.65 -5.03 9.13
CA TRP A 147 -1.49 -4.40 10.14
C TRP A 147 -2.92 -4.94 10.04
N LEU A 148 -3.73 -4.61 11.03
CA LEU A 148 -5.17 -4.89 11.04
C LEU A 148 -5.94 -3.58 11.14
N PRO A 149 -6.69 -3.18 10.09
CA PRO A 149 -7.59 -2.03 10.16
C PRO A 149 -8.94 -2.41 10.78
N LEU A 150 -9.55 -1.45 11.48
CA LEU A 150 -10.91 -1.56 12.01
C LEU A 150 -11.55 -0.17 12.06
N GLU A 151 -12.71 0.01 11.44
CA GLU A 151 -13.48 1.24 11.61
C GLU A 151 -14.11 1.30 13.01
N GLN A 152 -13.85 2.39 13.72
CA GLN A 152 -14.48 2.69 15.00
C GLN A 152 -15.97 3.03 14.76
N ARG A 153 -16.88 2.39 15.49
CA ARG A 153 -18.31 2.45 15.23
C ARG A 153 -18.94 3.84 15.37
N GLU A 154 -18.62 4.57 16.43
CA GLU A 154 -19.17 5.88 16.80
C GLU A 154 -18.49 7.04 16.06
N THR A 155 -17.17 7.07 16.05
CA THR A 155 -16.38 8.17 15.46
C THR A 155 -16.13 8.01 13.97
N LYS A 156 -16.27 6.78 13.45
CA LYS A 156 -15.95 6.42 12.06
C LYS A 156 -14.48 6.64 11.69
N ASN A 157 -13.61 6.84 12.68
CA ASN A 157 -12.17 6.87 12.50
C ASN A 157 -11.65 5.46 12.20
N MET A 158 -10.51 5.37 11.51
CA MET A 158 -9.86 4.09 11.27
C MET A 158 -8.89 3.78 12.42
N LEU A 159 -9.11 2.66 13.12
CA LEU A 159 -8.14 2.10 14.04
C LEU A 159 -7.20 1.20 13.27
N LEU A 160 -5.90 1.34 13.49
CA LEU A 160 -4.89 0.49 12.89
C LEU A 160 -4.05 -0.14 13.99
N PHE A 161 -4.00 -1.47 14.00
CA PHE A 161 -3.18 -2.24 14.93
C PHE A 161 -1.99 -2.82 14.18
N MET A 162 -0.78 -2.47 14.59
CA MET A 162 0.44 -2.87 13.90
C MET A 162 1.49 -3.33 14.90
N LYS A 163 2.15 -4.44 14.57
CA LYS A 163 3.36 -4.85 15.29
C LYS A 163 4.57 -4.22 14.63
N LEU A 164 5.52 -3.85 15.46
CA LEU A 164 6.85 -3.52 14.98
C LEU A 164 7.54 -4.82 14.52
N MET A 165 7.98 -4.87 13.27
CA MET A 165 8.54 -6.08 12.67
C MET A 165 9.93 -5.82 12.10
N MET A 166 10.82 -6.80 12.17
CA MET A 166 12.15 -6.73 11.53
C MET A 166 12.14 -7.42 10.17
N SER A 167 13.03 -6.98 9.28
CA SER A 167 13.33 -7.69 8.04
C SER A 167 13.72 -9.14 8.28
N GLU A 168 13.39 -10.04 7.34
CA GLU A 168 13.88 -11.40 7.39
C GLU A 168 15.42 -11.50 7.39
N TYR A 169 16.11 -10.47 6.91
CA TYR A 169 17.56 -10.43 6.90
C TYR A 169 18.16 -9.89 8.21
N CYS A 170 17.33 -9.45 9.18
CA CYS A 170 17.82 -8.96 10.46
C CYS A 170 18.33 -10.13 11.32
N PRO A 171 19.61 -10.11 11.76
CA PRO A 171 20.19 -11.20 12.53
C PRO A 171 19.69 -11.27 13.98
N ILE A 172 19.16 -10.17 14.51
CA ILE A 172 18.67 -10.08 15.90
C ILE A 172 17.17 -9.79 15.86
N ARG A 173 16.37 -10.86 15.89
CA ARG A 173 14.90 -10.73 15.95
C ARG A 173 14.35 -10.90 17.35
N ASN A 174 15.02 -11.68 18.20
CA ASN A 174 14.56 -11.95 19.56
C ASN A 174 14.98 -10.80 20.49
N GLY A 175 14.04 -10.33 21.32
CA GLY A 175 14.27 -9.24 22.28
C GLY A 175 13.99 -7.83 21.74
N TYR A 176 13.58 -7.71 20.47
CA TYR A 176 13.07 -6.45 19.93
C TYR A 176 11.60 -6.23 20.35
N ASP A 177 11.11 -5.00 20.26
CA ASP A 177 9.75 -4.67 20.67
C ASP A 177 8.72 -5.47 19.85
N PHE A 178 8.03 -6.41 20.49
CA PHE A 178 6.94 -7.19 19.92
C PHE A 178 5.56 -6.66 20.29
N ASN A 179 5.49 -5.45 20.86
CA ASN A 179 4.23 -4.82 21.20
C ASN A 179 3.41 -4.58 19.94
N CYS A 180 2.10 -4.59 20.14
CA CYS A 180 1.13 -4.18 19.15
C CYS A 180 0.76 -2.72 19.45
N HIS A 181 1.08 -1.83 18.52
CA HIS A 181 0.77 -0.41 18.59
C HIS A 181 -0.61 -0.15 18.01
N ARG A 182 -1.39 0.71 18.66
CA ARG A 182 -2.71 1.16 18.20
C ARG A 182 -2.60 2.60 17.72
N TYR A 183 -2.93 2.82 16.46
CA TYR A 183 -3.06 4.13 15.85
C TYR A 183 -4.55 4.43 15.64
N GLU A 184 -4.94 5.69 15.83
CA GLU A 184 -6.25 6.19 15.47
C GLU A 184 -6.09 7.23 14.38
N ILE A 185 -6.56 6.91 13.18
CA ILE A 185 -6.48 7.76 12.01
C ILE A 185 -7.79 8.54 11.91
N ILE A 186 -7.69 9.83 12.16
CA ILE A 186 -8.82 10.76 12.08
C ILE A 186 -8.97 11.18 10.63
N LEU A 187 -10.08 10.78 10.01
CA LEU A 187 -10.40 11.15 8.64
C LEU A 187 -11.16 12.48 8.62
N PRO A 188 -11.01 13.28 7.54
CA PRO A 188 -11.85 14.45 7.31
C PRO A 188 -13.34 14.08 7.33
N GLU A 189 -14.19 15.06 7.66
CA GLU A 189 -15.64 14.93 7.46
C GLU A 189 -16.02 14.77 5.99
#